data_AF-A0AAV6HU15-F1
#
_entry.id   AF-A0AAV6HU15-F1
#
_cell.length_a   1.000
_cell.length_b   1.000
_cell.length_c   1.000
_cell.angle_alpha   90.00
_cell.angle_beta   90.00
_cell.angle_gamma   90.00
#
_symmetry.space_group_name_H-M   'P 1'
#
loop_
_entity.id
_entity.type
_entity.pdbx_description
1 polymer ?
#
loop_
_entity_poly.entity_id
_entity_poly.type
_entity_poly.pdbx_seq_one_letter_code
_entity_poly.pdbx_strand_id
1 'polypeptide(L)'
;MTRVGRDFANSMKREAVPPVSADVIFATSRFPNYKIGANNQIVEVKEDLKVLTMKEVVARETALLLEQQKRLSVRDLASKFEKGLAAAAKLSDEARLREAASWEKHVLLKKLRDALEALRGRVAGKNKDDVEEAVAMVEALAVQLTQREGELIQEKEEVKKLANFLKQASEDAKKLVDEERAFARAEIENARAAVQRVEEALQEQEQMSRASGKQDMEELMKEVQEARRIKMLHQPSKVMDMDHELRALRNQLAEKSKHSLLLQKELAMSKRGADNEADSYELDGPEALGSYLRIQPCSGSDPELLECLIQWYRLTAEGGKKELISDAERLFSN
;
A
#
# COMPACT_ATOMS: atom_id res chain seq x y z
N MET A 1 43.94 -22.69 20.76
CA MET A 1 43.97 -21.39 21.48
C MET A 1 44.19 -20.30 20.47
N THR A 2 43.25 -19.34 20.36
CA THR A 2 43.45 -17.88 20.51
C THR A 2 42.26 -17.16 19.88
N ARG A 3 41.54 -16.39 20.72
CA ARG A 3 40.45 -15.47 20.36
C ARG A 3 41.00 -14.30 19.54
N VAL A 4 40.23 -13.86 18.54
CA VAL A 4 40.25 -12.46 18.08
C VAL A 4 38.80 -12.04 17.87
N GLY A 5 38.27 -11.27 18.83
CA GLY A 5 37.01 -10.56 18.68
C GLY A 5 37.21 -9.36 17.76
N ARG A 6 36.26 -9.14 16.85
CA ARG A 6 36.25 -7.99 15.95
C ARG A 6 35.14 -7.06 16.40
N ASP A 7 35.54 -6.02 17.11
CA ASP A 7 34.69 -4.89 17.47
C ASP A 7 34.28 -4.16 16.18
N PHE A 8 32.96 -4.10 15.93
CA PHE A 8 32.39 -3.08 15.07
C PHE A 8 31.41 -2.26 15.91
N ALA A 9 31.96 -1.22 16.53
CA ALA A 9 31.20 -0.10 17.02
C ALA A 9 30.59 0.62 15.81
N ASN A 10 29.28 0.42 15.58
CA ASN A 10 28.51 1.32 14.73
C ASN A 10 27.69 2.22 15.64
N SER A 11 28.23 3.41 15.86
CA SER A 11 27.56 4.55 16.46
C SER A 11 26.43 5.01 15.54
N MET A 12 25.28 4.35 15.61
CA MET A 12 24.03 4.96 15.14
C MET A 12 23.74 6.15 16.07
N LYS A 13 24.13 7.35 15.62
CA LYS A 13 23.57 8.60 16.13
C LYS A 13 22.05 8.44 16.05
N ARG A 14 21.40 8.30 17.21
CA ARG A 14 19.96 8.50 17.31
C ARG A 14 19.71 9.97 17.02
N GLU A 15 19.46 10.28 15.75
CA GLU A 15 18.75 11.48 15.39
C GLU A 15 17.36 11.34 16.03
N ALA A 16 17.18 12.05 17.14
CA ALA A 16 15.92 12.08 17.85
C ALA A 16 14.90 12.75 16.94
N VAL A 17 14.13 11.92 16.23
CA VAL A 17 12.90 12.36 15.57
C VAL A 17 12.05 13.03 16.67
N PRO A 18 11.62 14.30 16.49
CA PRO A 18 10.77 14.94 17.46
C PRO A 18 9.51 14.07 17.65
N PRO A 19 9.11 13.76 18.89
CA PRO A 19 7.93 12.95 19.12
C PRO A 19 6.74 13.69 18.51
N VAL A 20 6.18 13.11 17.45
CA VAL A 20 4.90 13.53 16.90
C VAL A 20 3.87 13.36 18.01
N SER A 21 3.14 14.44 18.28
CA SER A 21 2.10 14.56 19.30
C SER A 21 1.27 13.28 19.39
N ALA A 22 1.36 12.59 20.52
CA ALA A 22 0.77 11.29 20.77
C ALA A 22 -0.74 11.37 21.09
N ASP A 23 -1.50 12.11 20.30
CA ASP A 23 -2.96 12.19 20.43
C ASP A 23 -3.66 11.31 19.39
N VAL A 24 -3.05 10.17 19.04
CA VAL A 24 -3.74 9.11 18.29
C VAL A 24 -4.31 8.13 19.29
N ILE A 25 -5.57 8.35 19.66
CA ILE A 25 -6.33 7.38 20.46
C ILE A 25 -6.74 6.24 19.52
N PHE A 26 -5.94 5.17 19.51
CA PHE A 26 -6.38 3.90 18.93
C PHE A 26 -7.52 3.34 19.79
N ALA A 27 -8.60 2.88 19.16
CA ALA A 27 -9.74 2.27 19.86
C ALA A 27 -9.32 1.09 20.76
N THR A 28 -8.20 0.43 20.43
CA THR A 28 -7.58 -0.62 21.24
C THR A 28 -6.06 -0.55 21.14
N SER A 29 -5.36 -0.60 22.27
CA SER A 29 -3.88 -0.70 22.35
C SER A 29 -3.34 -2.11 22.09
N ARG A 30 -4.14 -3.00 21.48
CA ARG A 30 -3.82 -4.40 21.20
C ARG A 30 -3.93 -4.69 19.72
N PHE A 31 -3.05 -5.56 19.22
CA PHE A 31 -3.14 -6.11 17.88
C PHE A 31 -4.42 -6.95 17.72
N PRO A 32 -5.08 -6.91 16.54
CA PRO A 32 -6.27 -7.72 16.29
C PRO A 32 -5.97 -9.21 16.50
N ASN A 33 -6.79 -9.89 17.30
CA ASN A 33 -6.68 -11.33 17.48
C ASN A 33 -7.27 -12.03 16.25
N TYR A 34 -6.42 -12.45 15.32
CA TYR A 34 -6.82 -13.34 14.23
C TYR A 34 -6.44 -14.79 14.54
N LYS A 35 -7.27 -15.74 14.11
CA LYS A 35 -6.91 -17.16 14.08
C LYS A 35 -6.76 -17.59 12.63
N ILE A 36 -5.67 -18.28 12.31
CA ILE A 36 -5.46 -18.84 10.97
C ILE A 36 -6.22 -20.16 10.90
N GLY A 37 -7.22 -20.24 10.02
CA GLY A 37 -7.99 -21.45 9.76
C GLY A 37 -7.25 -22.43 8.86
N ALA A 38 -7.84 -23.62 8.63
CA ALA A 38 -7.33 -24.55 7.64
C ALA A 38 -7.29 -23.89 6.24
N ASN A 39 -6.19 -24.11 5.51
CA ASN A 39 -5.83 -23.43 4.24
C ASN A 39 -5.30 -21.98 4.35
N ASN A 40 -4.67 -21.60 5.47
CA ASN A 40 -4.03 -20.29 5.66
C ASN A 40 -4.97 -19.07 5.50
N GLN A 41 -6.29 -19.27 5.64
CA GLN A 41 -7.25 -18.17 5.60
C GLN A 41 -7.36 -17.52 6.98
N ILE A 42 -7.26 -16.19 7.02
CA ILE A 42 -7.41 -15.38 8.23
C ILE A 42 -8.90 -15.39 8.61
N VAL A 43 -9.24 -16.00 9.75
CA VAL A 43 -10.59 -15.94 10.32
C VAL A 43 -10.60 -14.82 11.35
N GLU A 44 -11.26 -13.71 11.01
CA GLU A 44 -11.52 -12.62 11.95
C GLU A 44 -12.44 -13.12 13.08
N VAL A 45 -11.91 -13.14 14.30
CA VAL A 45 -12.72 -13.37 15.50
C VAL A 45 -13.48 -12.08 15.76
N LYS A 46 -14.77 -12.05 15.43
CA LYS A 46 -15.68 -10.96 15.83
C LYS A 46 -15.86 -11.00 17.35
N GLU A 47 -14.98 -10.32 18.07
CA GLU A 47 -15.29 -9.86 19.42
C GLU A 47 -16.20 -8.64 19.29
N ASP A 48 -17.38 -8.70 19.90
CA ASP A 48 -18.35 -7.62 20.01
C ASP A 48 -17.80 -6.50 20.91
N LEU A 49 -16.74 -5.84 20.47
CA LEU A 49 -16.38 -4.53 20.99
C LEU A 49 -17.36 -3.55 20.36
N LYS A 50 -18.12 -2.84 21.21
CA LYS A 50 -18.86 -1.63 20.82
C LYS A 50 -17.85 -0.62 20.29
N VAL A 51 -17.50 -0.74 19.01
CA VAL A 51 -16.77 0.26 18.25
C VAL A 51 -17.71 1.45 18.19
N LEU A 52 -17.43 2.45 19.02
CA LEU A 52 -18.13 3.73 18.96
C LEU A 52 -18.07 4.20 17.52
N THR A 53 -19.23 4.40 16.92
CA THR A 53 -19.31 4.81 15.52
C THR A 53 -18.65 6.18 15.37
N MET A 54 -18.02 6.46 14.23
CA MET A 54 -17.30 7.71 13.99
C MET A 54 -18.19 8.94 14.23
N LYS A 55 -19.51 8.81 13.97
CA LYS A 55 -20.52 9.81 14.33
C LYS A 55 -20.65 10.06 15.84
N GLU A 56 -20.58 9.03 16.67
CA GLU A 56 -20.64 9.17 18.13
C GLU A 56 -19.37 9.78 18.69
N VAL A 57 -18.20 9.47 18.13
CA VAL A 57 -16.93 10.11 18.50
C VAL A 57 -16.97 11.60 18.18
N VAL A 58 -17.36 11.96 16.96
CA VAL A 58 -17.51 13.35 16.53
C VAL A 58 -18.55 14.09 17.39
N ALA A 59 -19.70 13.46 17.69
CA ALA A 59 -20.72 14.06 18.53
C ALA A 59 -20.23 14.31 19.96
N ARG A 60 -19.47 13.37 20.54
CA ARG A 60 -18.87 13.52 21.87
C ARG A 60 -17.82 14.62 21.91
N GLU A 61 -16.92 14.68 20.93
CA GLU A 61 -15.93 15.75 20.83
C GLU A 61 -16.58 17.11 20.62
N THR A 62 -17.59 17.21 19.76
CA THR A 62 -18.33 18.45 19.52
C THR A 62 -19.02 18.94 20.80
N ALA A 63 -19.61 18.04 21.58
CA ALA A 63 -20.20 18.37 22.87
C ALA A 63 -19.14 18.85 23.88
N LEU A 64 -17.97 18.22 23.91
CA LEU A 64 -16.87 18.57 24.81
C LEU A 64 -16.27 19.95 24.46
N LEU A 65 -16.13 20.27 23.17
CA LEU A 65 -15.72 21.59 22.68
C LEU A 65 -16.74 22.68 23.03
N LEU A 66 -18.04 22.38 22.89
CA LEU A 66 -19.12 23.29 23.29
C LEU A 66 -19.15 23.53 24.81
N GLU A 67 -18.88 22.51 25.61
CA GLU A 67 -18.78 22.63 27.08
C GLU A 67 -17.55 23.45 27.49
N GLN A 68 -16.39 23.24 26.84
CA GLN A 68 -15.20 24.05 27.04
C GLN A 68 -15.44 25.52 26.67
N GLN A 69 -16.14 25.80 25.58
CA GLN A 69 -16.53 27.15 25.19
C GLN A 69 -17.39 27.87 26.25
N LYS A 70 -18.22 27.11 26.98
CA LYS A 70 -19.12 27.64 28.03
C LYS A 70 -18.44 27.87 29.37
N ARG A 71 -17.38 27.13 29.72
CA ARG A 71 -16.80 27.17 31.07
C ARG A 71 -16.19 28.52 31.45
N LEU A 72 -15.73 29.31 30.48
CA LEU A 72 -15.34 30.72 30.65
C LEU A 72 -15.45 31.44 29.31
N SER A 73 -16.67 31.63 28.81
CA SER A 73 -16.85 32.43 27.59
C SER A 73 -16.24 33.82 27.81
N VAL A 74 -15.31 34.21 26.93
CA VAL A 74 -14.69 35.56 26.93
C VAL A 74 -15.78 36.65 26.98
N ARG A 75 -16.96 36.37 26.42
CA ARG A 75 -18.14 37.23 26.47
C ARG A 75 -18.66 37.42 27.90
N ASP A 76 -18.74 36.36 28.70
CA ASP A 76 -19.22 36.44 30.08
C ASP A 76 -18.22 37.20 30.95
N LEU A 77 -16.92 36.99 30.72
CA LEU A 77 -15.86 37.72 31.40
C LEU A 77 -15.88 39.21 31.04
N ALA A 78 -16.07 39.54 29.76
CA ALA A 78 -16.22 40.92 29.29
C ALA A 78 -17.43 41.60 29.92
N SER A 79 -18.58 40.92 29.97
CA SER A 79 -19.79 41.48 30.59
C SER A 79 -19.64 41.74 32.09
N LYS A 80 -18.90 40.87 32.81
CA LYS A 80 -18.56 41.07 34.23
C LYS A 80 -17.60 42.25 34.40
N PHE A 81 -16.63 42.38 33.50
CA PHE A 81 -15.69 43.50 33.50
C PHE A 81 -16.40 44.84 33.26
N GLU A 82 -17.28 44.93 32.26
CA GLU A 82 -18.07 46.14 31.98
C GLU A 82 -18.96 46.54 33.17
N LYS A 83 -19.62 45.56 33.81
CA LYS A 83 -20.41 45.80 35.04
C LYS A 83 -19.52 46.29 36.19
N GLY A 84 -18.33 45.71 36.34
CA GLY A 84 -17.33 46.15 37.31
C GLY A 84 -16.84 47.58 37.06
N LEU A 85 -16.58 47.93 35.79
CA LEU A 85 -16.17 49.27 35.37
C LEU A 85 -17.27 50.30 35.66
N ALA A 86 -18.53 49.97 35.35
CA ALA A 86 -19.68 50.84 35.64
C ALA A 86 -19.90 51.02 37.15
N ALA A 87 -19.69 49.97 37.96
CA ALA A 87 -19.74 50.07 39.42
C ALA A 87 -18.61 50.96 39.97
N ALA A 88 -17.39 50.82 39.44
CA ALA A 88 -16.25 51.64 39.82
C ALA A 88 -16.45 53.13 39.48
N ALA A 89 -17.07 53.44 38.32
CA ALA A 89 -17.41 54.81 37.95
C ALA A 89 -18.35 55.46 38.96
N LYS A 90 -19.40 54.73 39.42
CA LYS A 90 -20.33 55.21 40.45
C LYS A 90 -19.64 55.48 41.79
N LEU A 91 -18.70 54.63 42.18
CA LEU A 91 -17.90 54.82 43.40
C LEU A 91 -16.96 56.04 43.28
N SER A 92 -16.45 56.31 42.08
CA SER A 92 -15.62 57.50 41.82
C SER A 92 -16.41 58.81 41.96
N ASP A 93 -17.65 58.83 41.47
CA ASP A 93 -18.53 60.00 41.62
C ASP A 93 -18.94 60.22 43.08
N GLU A 94 -19.28 59.14 43.80
CA GLU A 94 -19.53 59.19 45.25
C GLU A 94 -18.31 59.69 46.04
N ALA A 95 -17.09 59.28 45.66
CA ALA A 95 -15.86 59.76 46.28
C ALA A 95 -15.65 61.28 46.07
N ARG A 96 -16.00 61.81 44.89
CA ARG A 96 -15.94 63.25 44.60
C ARG A 96 -16.93 64.05 45.44
N LEU A 97 -18.14 63.53 45.64
CA LEU A 97 -19.14 64.15 46.51
C LEU A 97 -18.67 64.20 47.97
N ARG A 98 -18.04 63.12 48.45
CA ARG A 98 -17.46 63.09 49.81
C ARG A 98 -16.27 64.03 49.98
N GLU A 99 -15.44 64.17 48.96
CA GLU A 99 -14.35 65.15 48.94
C GLU A 99 -14.93 66.56 49.14
N ALA A 100 -15.92 66.97 48.33
CA ALA A 100 -16.60 68.26 48.48
C ALA A 100 -17.23 68.47 49.88
N ALA A 101 -17.89 67.45 50.43
CA ALA A 101 -18.44 67.50 51.78
C ALA A 101 -17.37 67.63 52.88
N SER A 102 -16.13 67.21 52.64
CA SER A 102 -15.02 67.37 53.60
C SER A 102 -14.57 68.82 53.73
N TRP A 103 -14.53 69.57 52.63
CA TRP A 103 -14.23 71.01 52.64
C TRP A 103 -15.24 71.78 53.49
N GLU A 104 -16.52 71.39 53.44
CA GLU A 104 -17.58 71.99 54.25
C GLU A 104 -17.40 71.70 55.76
N LYS A 105 -16.89 70.52 56.12
CA LYS A 105 -16.57 70.18 57.53
C LYS A 105 -15.48 71.09 58.12
N HIS A 106 -14.43 71.39 57.36
CA HIS A 106 -13.39 72.34 57.80
C HIS A 106 -13.95 73.75 58.02
N VAL A 107 -14.82 74.20 57.12
CA VAL A 107 -15.48 75.51 57.26
C VAL A 107 -16.36 75.53 58.51
N LEU A 108 -17.10 74.45 58.79
CA LEU A 108 -17.96 74.35 59.97
C LEU A 108 -17.16 74.30 61.27
N LEU A 109 -16.10 73.49 61.34
CA LEU A 109 -15.21 73.41 62.51
C LEU A 109 -14.56 74.76 62.80
N LYS A 110 -14.11 75.47 61.76
CA LYS A 110 -13.57 76.83 61.91
C LYS A 110 -14.60 77.79 62.50
N LYS A 111 -15.81 77.83 61.93
CA LYS A 111 -16.90 78.69 62.44
C LYS A 111 -17.27 78.36 63.89
N LEU A 112 -17.31 77.07 64.24
CA LEU A 112 -17.59 76.61 65.60
C LEU A 112 -16.50 77.07 66.57
N ARG A 113 -15.23 76.90 66.22
CA ARG A 113 -14.10 77.40 67.02
C ARG A 113 -14.17 78.91 67.22
N ASP A 114 -14.38 79.67 66.15
CA ASP A 114 -14.44 81.13 66.21
C ASP A 114 -15.63 81.61 67.08
N ALA A 115 -16.76 80.90 67.06
CA ALA A 115 -17.92 81.17 67.93
C ALA A 115 -17.65 80.82 69.40
N LEU A 116 -16.96 79.71 69.67
CA LEU A 116 -16.54 79.33 71.03
C LEU A 116 -15.53 80.32 71.61
N GLU A 117 -14.59 80.82 70.81
CA GLU A 117 -13.62 81.84 71.25
C GLU A 117 -14.33 83.17 71.58
N ALA A 118 -15.32 83.57 70.78
CA ALA A 118 -16.15 84.73 71.07
C ALA A 118 -17.03 84.56 72.32
N LEU A 119 -17.44 83.32 72.65
CA LEU A 119 -18.17 83.01 73.88
C LEU A 119 -17.24 83.01 75.10
N ARG A 120 -16.03 82.46 74.96
CA ARG A 120 -15.00 82.39 76.00
C ARG A 120 -14.68 83.75 76.60
N GLY A 121 -14.60 84.80 75.77
CA GLY A 121 -14.39 86.18 76.22
C GLY A 121 -15.56 86.81 76.99
N ARG A 122 -16.73 86.16 77.01
CA ARG A 122 -17.98 86.67 77.64
C ARG A 122 -18.42 85.86 78.86
N VAL A 123 -17.81 84.70 79.14
CA VAL A 123 -18.16 83.81 80.26
C VAL A 123 -17.08 83.79 81.34
N ALA A 124 -17.44 83.45 82.58
CA ALA A 124 -16.54 83.40 83.73
C ALA A 124 -16.81 82.20 84.64
N GLY A 125 -15.83 81.85 85.48
CA GLY A 125 -15.90 80.69 86.39
C GLY A 125 -16.02 79.36 85.64
N LYS A 126 -16.80 78.42 86.18
CA LYS A 126 -16.96 77.07 85.61
C LYS A 126 -17.38 77.06 84.14
N ASN A 127 -18.26 77.98 83.73
CA ASN A 127 -18.70 78.09 82.33
C ASN A 127 -17.56 78.46 81.38
N LYS A 128 -16.53 79.16 81.88
CA LYS A 128 -15.33 79.47 81.10
C LYS A 128 -14.47 78.22 80.91
N ASP A 129 -14.30 77.43 81.96
CA ASP A 129 -13.56 76.17 81.91
C ASP A 129 -14.22 75.18 80.92
N ASP A 130 -15.56 75.06 80.95
CA ASP A 130 -16.31 74.22 80.02
C ASP A 130 -16.16 74.69 78.55
N VAL A 131 -16.12 76.01 78.30
CA VAL A 131 -15.87 76.56 76.96
C VAL A 131 -14.42 76.33 76.52
N GLU A 132 -13.46 76.42 77.42
CA GLU A 132 -12.05 76.11 77.14
C GLU A 132 -11.86 74.63 76.77
N GLU A 133 -12.52 73.71 77.48
CA GLU A 133 -12.54 72.29 77.12
C GLU A 133 -13.18 72.06 75.76
N ALA A 134 -14.30 72.74 75.46
CA ALA A 134 -14.95 72.66 74.15
C ALA A 134 -14.06 73.18 73.01
N VAL A 135 -13.31 74.27 73.21
CA VAL A 135 -12.33 74.76 72.22
C VAL A 135 -11.25 73.72 72.00
N ALA A 136 -10.68 73.14 73.06
CA ALA A 136 -9.65 72.10 72.95
C ALA A 136 -10.15 70.85 72.20
N MET A 137 -11.40 70.43 72.43
CA MET A 137 -12.01 69.33 71.68
C MET A 137 -12.18 69.65 70.18
N VAL A 138 -12.60 70.86 69.84
CA VAL A 138 -12.76 71.30 68.44
C VAL A 138 -11.41 71.38 67.73
N GLU A 139 -10.36 71.85 68.41
CA GLU A 139 -8.99 71.85 67.88
C GLU A 139 -8.47 70.42 67.65
N ALA A 140 -8.68 69.51 68.60
CA ALA A 140 -8.32 68.10 68.44
C ALA A 140 -9.04 67.45 67.25
N LEU A 141 -10.33 67.74 67.06
CA LEU A 141 -11.10 67.26 65.91
C LEU A 141 -10.59 67.83 64.58
N ALA A 142 -10.20 69.11 64.55
CA ALA A 142 -9.63 69.72 63.36
C ALA A 142 -8.30 69.06 62.95
N VAL A 143 -7.41 68.77 63.92
CA VAL A 143 -6.14 68.06 63.66
C VAL A 143 -6.38 66.63 63.18
N GLN A 144 -7.34 65.89 63.75
CA GLN A 144 -7.68 64.55 63.29
C GLN A 144 -8.27 64.55 61.87
N LEU A 145 -9.06 65.57 61.53
CA LEU A 145 -9.66 65.69 60.20
C LEU A 145 -8.59 65.95 59.13
N THR A 146 -7.64 66.86 59.38
CA THR A 146 -6.54 67.12 58.45
C THR A 146 -5.61 65.91 58.30
N GLN A 147 -5.34 65.18 59.37
CA GLN A 147 -4.52 63.96 59.30
C GLN A 147 -5.20 62.88 58.43
N ARG A 148 -6.48 62.59 58.67
CA ARG A 148 -7.23 61.61 57.86
C ARG A 148 -7.32 62.00 56.39
N GLU A 149 -7.46 63.29 56.09
CA GLU A 149 -7.45 63.77 54.70
C GLU A 149 -6.09 63.58 54.03
N GLY A 150 -4.98 63.79 54.77
CA GLY A 150 -3.63 63.50 54.28
C GLY A 150 -3.45 62.02 53.92
N GLU A 151 -3.89 61.11 54.80
CA GLU A 151 -3.89 59.67 54.55
C GLU A 151 -4.75 59.30 53.32
N LEU A 152 -5.94 59.90 53.19
CA LEU A 152 -6.84 59.65 52.07
C LEU A 152 -6.28 60.17 50.73
N ILE A 153 -5.56 61.29 50.72
CA ILE A 153 -4.87 61.81 49.53
C ILE A 153 -3.77 60.83 49.11
N GLN A 154 -2.97 60.35 50.06
CA GLN A 154 -1.92 59.37 49.78
C GLN A 154 -2.50 58.05 49.22
N GLU A 155 -3.56 57.52 49.85
CA GLU A 155 -4.24 56.31 49.37
C GLU A 155 -4.80 56.52 47.96
N LYS A 156 -5.39 57.69 47.67
CA LYS A 156 -5.87 58.06 46.32
C LYS A 156 -4.74 58.06 45.28
N GLU A 157 -3.54 58.49 45.63
CA GLU A 157 -2.37 58.42 44.75
C GLU A 157 -1.90 56.99 44.51
N GLU A 158 -1.87 56.14 45.54
CA GLU A 158 -1.51 54.72 45.42
C GLU A 158 -2.54 53.96 44.57
N VAL A 159 -3.83 54.20 44.79
CA VAL A 159 -4.93 53.65 43.97
C VAL A 159 -4.79 54.11 42.51
N LYS A 160 -4.43 55.38 42.27
CA LYS A 160 -4.18 55.89 40.90
C LYS A 160 -3.01 55.17 40.22
N LYS A 161 -1.92 54.89 40.95
CA LYS A 161 -0.79 54.10 40.44
C LYS A 161 -1.23 52.68 40.10
N LEU A 162 -1.99 52.02 40.99
CA LEU A 162 -2.51 50.68 40.76
C LEU A 162 -3.44 50.62 39.54
N ALA A 163 -4.33 51.61 39.39
CA ALA A 163 -5.22 51.72 38.23
C ALA A 163 -4.43 51.84 36.91
N ASN A 164 -3.34 52.61 36.90
CA ASN A 164 -2.48 52.71 35.73
C ASN A 164 -1.79 51.37 35.40
N PHE A 165 -1.29 50.65 36.41
CA PHE A 165 -0.71 49.32 36.21
C PHE A 165 -1.73 48.32 35.67
N LEU A 166 -2.96 48.32 36.23
CA LEU A 166 -4.04 47.46 35.74
C LEU A 166 -4.42 47.80 34.29
N LYS A 167 -4.49 49.08 33.95
CA LYS A 167 -4.75 49.53 32.58
C LYS A 167 -3.67 49.01 31.62
N GLN A 168 -2.40 49.22 31.95
CA GLN A 168 -1.27 48.74 31.15
C GLN A 168 -1.31 47.22 30.97
N ALA A 169 -1.47 46.47 32.07
CA ALA A 169 -1.55 45.02 32.03
C ALA A 169 -2.74 44.52 31.19
N SER A 170 -3.87 45.23 31.22
CA SER A 170 -5.04 44.89 30.39
C SER A 170 -4.81 45.16 28.90
N GLU A 171 -4.10 46.24 28.56
CA GLU A 171 -3.74 46.57 27.18
C GLU A 171 -2.70 45.57 26.63
N ASP A 172 -1.70 45.22 27.43
CA ASP A 172 -0.68 44.24 27.07
C ASP A 172 -1.28 42.84 26.89
N ALA A 173 -2.18 42.42 27.80
CA ALA A 173 -2.89 41.15 27.67
C ALA A 173 -3.76 41.11 26.41
N LYS A 174 -4.45 42.22 26.09
CA LYS A 174 -5.24 42.33 24.85
C LYS A 174 -4.36 42.20 23.61
N LYS A 175 -3.23 42.90 23.59
CA LYS A 175 -2.27 42.86 22.47
C LYS A 175 -1.75 41.45 22.24
N LEU A 176 -1.32 40.76 23.30
CA LEU A 176 -0.83 39.37 23.22
C LEU A 176 -1.90 38.44 22.64
N VAL A 177 -3.14 38.55 23.13
CA VAL A 177 -4.26 37.74 22.62
C VAL A 177 -4.52 38.00 21.13
N ASP A 178 -4.45 39.25 20.69
CA ASP A 178 -4.68 39.59 19.28
C ASP A 178 -3.52 39.13 18.38
N GLU A 179 -2.27 39.17 18.86
CA GLU A 179 -1.10 38.62 18.18
C GLU A 179 -1.18 37.09 18.02
N GLU A 180 -1.47 36.36 19.09
CA GLU A 180 -1.65 34.90 19.05
C GLU A 180 -2.81 34.49 18.13
N ARG A 181 -3.91 35.26 18.13
CA ARG A 181 -5.01 35.04 17.18
C ARG A 181 -4.59 35.26 15.74
N ALA A 182 -3.77 36.27 15.47
CA ALA A 182 -3.26 36.52 14.13
C ALA A 182 -2.33 35.40 13.67
N PHE A 183 -1.43 34.94 14.56
CA PHE A 183 -0.55 33.80 14.30
C PHE A 183 -1.34 32.53 14.00
N ALA A 184 -2.31 32.18 14.86
CA ALA A 184 -3.16 31.01 14.65
C ALA A 184 -3.94 31.07 13.33
N ARG A 185 -4.43 32.26 12.93
CA ARG A 185 -5.10 32.44 11.63
C ARG A 185 -4.16 32.21 10.46
N ALA A 186 -2.94 32.74 10.52
CA ALA A 186 -1.93 32.54 9.48
C ALA A 186 -1.52 31.06 9.36
N GLU A 187 -1.35 30.36 10.49
CA GLU A 187 -1.05 28.92 10.54
C GLU A 187 -2.18 28.11 9.89
N ILE A 188 -3.45 28.41 10.23
CA ILE A 188 -4.62 27.75 9.64
C ILE A 188 -4.70 28.01 8.13
N GLU A 189 -4.45 29.23 7.69
CA GLU A 189 -4.48 29.59 6.27
C GLU A 189 -3.36 28.88 5.49
N ASN A 190 -2.16 28.81 6.05
CA ASN A 190 -1.04 28.06 5.46
C ASN A 190 -1.36 26.56 5.37
N ALA A 191 -1.92 25.97 6.43
CA ALA A 191 -2.36 24.58 6.42
C ALA A 191 -3.44 24.32 5.35
N ARG A 192 -4.42 25.23 5.22
CA ARG A 192 -5.44 25.17 4.16
C ARG A 192 -4.83 25.24 2.76
N ALA A 193 -3.87 26.16 2.55
CA ALA A 193 -3.17 26.27 1.27
C ALA A 193 -2.36 25.00 0.95
N ALA A 194 -1.74 24.37 1.95
CA ALA A 194 -1.04 23.10 1.78
C ALA A 194 -2.01 21.96 1.42
N VAL A 195 -3.16 21.87 2.09
CA VAL A 195 -4.22 20.90 1.76
C VAL A 195 -4.71 21.11 0.32
N GLN A 196 -4.99 22.34 -0.08
CA GLN A 196 -5.44 22.65 -1.44
C GLN A 196 -4.41 22.20 -2.48
N ARG A 197 -3.11 22.45 -2.27
CA ARG A 197 -2.05 21.96 -3.18
C ARG A 197 -2.02 20.43 -3.29
N VAL A 198 -2.24 19.73 -2.18
CA VAL A 198 -2.28 18.26 -2.18
C VAL A 198 -3.53 17.76 -2.91
N GLU A 199 -4.68 18.41 -2.71
CA GLU A 199 -5.92 18.09 -3.41
C GLU A 199 -5.77 18.27 -4.93
N GLU A 200 -5.18 19.39 -5.37
CA GLU A 200 -4.89 19.67 -6.78
C GLU A 200 -3.94 18.62 -7.37
N ALA A 201 -2.83 18.32 -6.68
CA ALA A 201 -1.88 17.30 -7.13
C ALA A 201 -2.50 15.89 -7.23
N LEU A 202 -3.37 15.54 -6.29
CA LEU A 202 -4.09 14.25 -6.30
C LEU A 202 -5.06 14.19 -7.48
N GLN A 203 -5.78 15.29 -7.76
CA GLN A 203 -6.70 15.38 -8.88
C GLN A 203 -5.95 15.29 -10.22
N GLU A 204 -4.81 15.96 -10.37
CA GLU A 204 -3.95 15.84 -11.55
C GLU A 204 -3.44 14.40 -11.74
N GLN A 205 -2.97 13.76 -10.67
CA GLN A 205 -2.54 12.37 -10.71
C GLN A 205 -3.67 11.44 -11.15
N GLU A 206 -4.88 11.62 -10.61
CA GLU A 206 -6.05 10.82 -11.01
C GLU A 206 -6.37 10.99 -12.51
N GLN A 207 -6.31 12.23 -13.02
CA GLN A 207 -6.54 12.50 -14.45
C GLN A 207 -5.46 11.86 -15.33
N MET A 208 -4.19 11.94 -14.93
CA MET A 208 -3.09 11.29 -15.65
C MET A 208 -3.23 9.77 -15.64
N SER A 209 -3.58 9.16 -14.51
CA SER A 209 -3.81 7.72 -14.42
C SER A 209 -4.99 7.27 -15.30
N ARG A 210 -6.08 8.04 -15.34
CA ARG A 210 -7.22 7.77 -16.23
C ARG A 210 -6.85 7.91 -17.71
N ALA A 211 -5.98 8.85 -18.07
CA ALA A 211 -5.51 9.03 -19.45
C ALA A 211 -4.57 7.90 -19.87
N SER A 212 -3.58 7.57 -19.03
CA SER A 212 -2.65 6.45 -19.26
C SER A 212 -3.38 5.13 -19.42
N GLY A 213 -4.30 4.80 -18.49
CA GLY A 213 -5.05 3.54 -18.58
C GLY A 213 -5.90 3.41 -19.85
N LYS A 214 -6.39 4.53 -20.41
CA LYS A 214 -7.08 4.53 -21.71
C LYS A 214 -6.11 4.27 -22.86
N GLN A 215 -4.96 4.93 -22.84
CA GLN A 215 -3.93 4.74 -23.87
C GLN A 215 -3.40 3.30 -23.87
N ASP A 216 -3.09 2.73 -22.71
CA ASP A 216 -2.58 1.36 -22.57
C ASP A 216 -3.59 0.33 -23.11
N MET A 217 -4.88 0.52 -22.83
CA MET A 217 -5.93 -0.36 -23.34
C MET A 217 -6.07 -0.26 -24.86
N GLU A 218 -5.93 0.95 -25.42
CA GLU A 218 -6.00 1.17 -26.86
C GLU A 218 -4.78 0.61 -27.60
N GLU A 219 -3.58 0.75 -27.05
CA GLU A 219 -2.36 0.11 -27.55
C GLU A 219 -2.49 -1.42 -27.52
N LEU A 220 -2.96 -1.99 -26.40
CA LEU A 220 -3.20 -3.43 -26.30
C LEU A 220 -4.21 -3.92 -27.34
N MET A 221 -5.29 -3.17 -27.60
CA MET A 221 -6.24 -3.51 -28.65
C MET A 221 -5.59 -3.53 -30.04
N LYS A 222 -4.71 -2.57 -30.34
CA LYS A 222 -3.96 -2.53 -31.61
C LYS A 222 -3.01 -3.71 -31.74
N GLU A 223 -2.26 -4.03 -30.68
CA GLU A 223 -1.35 -5.18 -30.65
C GLU A 223 -2.11 -6.50 -30.83
N VAL A 224 -3.25 -6.68 -30.16
CA VAL A 224 -4.10 -7.87 -30.31
C VAL A 224 -4.64 -7.99 -31.73
N GLN A 225 -5.06 -6.88 -32.34
CA GLN A 225 -5.51 -6.87 -33.73
C GLN A 225 -4.38 -7.24 -34.70
N GLU A 226 -3.18 -6.69 -34.51
CA GLU A 226 -2.02 -6.98 -35.35
C GLU A 226 -1.55 -8.43 -35.19
N ALA A 227 -1.50 -8.94 -33.96
CA ALA A 227 -1.19 -10.36 -33.72
C ALA A 227 -2.19 -11.29 -34.40
N ARG A 228 -3.49 -10.94 -34.40
CA ARG A 228 -4.51 -11.67 -35.15
C ARG A 228 -4.27 -11.60 -36.66
N ARG A 229 -3.93 -10.43 -37.20
CA ARG A 229 -3.60 -10.23 -38.63
C ARG A 229 -2.40 -11.08 -39.05
N ILE A 230 -1.30 -11.01 -38.31
CA ILE A 230 -0.09 -11.80 -38.53
C ILE A 230 -0.43 -13.29 -38.53
N LYS A 231 -1.17 -13.77 -37.53
CA LYS A 231 -1.59 -15.17 -37.45
C LYS A 231 -2.38 -15.59 -38.69
N MET A 232 -3.35 -14.79 -39.11
CA MET A 232 -4.18 -15.06 -40.29
C MET A 232 -3.37 -15.09 -41.59
N LEU A 233 -2.32 -14.28 -41.71
CA LEU A 233 -1.48 -14.24 -42.91
C LEU A 233 -0.54 -15.45 -43.01
N HIS A 234 0.01 -15.91 -41.89
CA HIS A 234 1.04 -16.97 -41.87
C HIS A 234 0.46 -18.39 -41.78
N GLN A 235 -0.76 -18.55 -41.25
CA GLN A 235 -1.36 -19.87 -41.10
C GLN A 235 -1.70 -20.57 -42.44
N PRO A 236 -2.25 -19.90 -43.46
CA PRO A 236 -2.43 -20.47 -44.80
C PRO A 236 -1.10 -20.77 -45.51
N SER A 237 -0.09 -19.92 -45.34
CA SER A 237 1.23 -20.13 -45.93
C SER A 237 1.85 -21.45 -45.46
N LYS A 238 1.83 -21.71 -44.15
CA LYS A 238 2.38 -22.95 -43.59
C LYS A 238 1.66 -24.20 -44.10
N VAL A 239 0.34 -24.12 -44.32
CA VAL A 239 -0.43 -25.23 -44.92
C VAL A 239 -0.04 -25.44 -46.37
N MET A 240 0.10 -24.37 -47.16
CA MET A 240 0.53 -24.47 -48.55
C MET A 240 1.94 -25.06 -48.69
N ASP A 241 2.89 -24.64 -47.84
CA ASP A 241 4.26 -25.16 -47.85
C ASP A 241 4.28 -26.68 -47.59
N MET A 242 3.55 -27.15 -46.58
CA MET A 242 3.39 -28.58 -46.31
C MET A 242 2.72 -29.33 -47.47
N ASP A 243 1.74 -28.72 -48.14
CA ASP A 243 1.08 -29.32 -49.31
C ASP A 243 2.04 -29.44 -50.51
N HIS A 244 2.96 -28.50 -50.69
CA HIS A 244 4.00 -28.58 -51.71
C HIS A 244 5.02 -29.68 -51.39
N GLU A 245 5.46 -29.79 -50.14
CA GLU A 245 6.36 -30.87 -49.68
C GLU A 245 5.72 -32.25 -49.85
N LEU A 246 4.45 -32.41 -49.45
CA LEU A 246 3.71 -33.67 -49.63
C LEU A 246 3.58 -34.07 -51.11
N ARG A 247 3.33 -33.09 -52.00
CA ARG A 247 3.30 -33.34 -53.45
C ARG A 247 4.66 -33.80 -53.97
N ALA A 248 5.75 -33.18 -53.53
CA ALA A 248 7.10 -33.58 -53.91
C ALA A 248 7.42 -35.01 -53.45
N LEU A 249 7.09 -35.36 -52.20
CA LEU A 249 7.30 -36.70 -51.66
C LEU A 249 6.49 -37.78 -52.40
N ARG A 250 5.23 -37.48 -52.75
CA ARG A 250 4.38 -38.38 -53.55
C ARG A 250 4.99 -38.63 -54.94
N ASN A 251 5.49 -37.58 -55.58
CA ASN A 251 6.15 -37.72 -56.89
C ASN A 251 7.42 -38.57 -56.79
N GLN A 252 8.26 -38.34 -55.78
CA GLN A 252 9.45 -39.17 -55.54
C GLN A 252 9.10 -40.63 -55.26
N LEU A 253 8.04 -40.88 -54.48
CA LEU A 253 7.57 -42.23 -54.20
C LEU A 253 7.07 -42.94 -55.47
N ALA A 254 6.32 -42.23 -56.32
CA ALA A 254 5.85 -42.75 -57.60
C ALA A 254 7.02 -43.11 -58.53
N GLU A 255 8.02 -42.24 -58.65
CA GLU A 255 9.23 -42.52 -59.42
C GLU A 255 10.01 -43.71 -58.85
N LYS A 256 10.25 -43.76 -57.54
CA LYS A 256 10.92 -44.90 -56.90
C LYS A 256 10.14 -46.20 -57.08
N SER A 257 8.81 -46.15 -57.02
CA SER A 257 7.96 -47.31 -57.27
C SER A 257 8.09 -47.81 -58.72
N LYS A 258 8.12 -46.90 -59.70
CA LYS A 258 8.37 -47.24 -61.11
C LYS A 258 9.74 -47.90 -61.31
N HIS A 259 10.79 -47.37 -60.70
CA HIS A 259 12.13 -47.96 -60.75
C HIS A 259 12.16 -49.34 -60.06
N SER A 260 11.49 -49.48 -58.92
CA SER A 260 11.37 -50.76 -58.22
C SER A 260 10.67 -51.82 -59.07
N LEU A 261 9.59 -51.45 -59.77
CA LEU A 261 8.90 -52.35 -60.70
C LEU A 261 9.77 -52.74 -61.90
N LEU A 262 10.57 -51.80 -62.44
CA LEU A 262 11.53 -52.11 -63.51
C LEU A 262 12.61 -53.10 -63.03
N LEU A 263 13.21 -52.85 -61.86
CA LEU A 263 14.17 -53.76 -61.25
C LEU A 263 13.57 -55.15 -60.97
N GLN A 264 12.33 -55.21 -60.49
CA GLN A 264 11.64 -56.50 -60.30
C GLN A 264 11.46 -57.24 -61.63
N LYS A 265 11.13 -56.54 -62.72
CA LYS A 265 11.05 -57.14 -64.06
C LYS A 265 12.41 -57.61 -64.57
N GLU A 266 13.47 -56.81 -64.41
CA GLU A 266 14.83 -57.20 -64.78
C GLU A 266 15.32 -58.42 -64.00
N LEU A 267 15.08 -58.49 -62.69
CA LEU A 267 15.38 -59.66 -61.86
C LEU A 267 14.58 -60.90 -62.28
N ALA A 268 13.33 -60.73 -62.68
CA ALA A 268 12.53 -61.83 -63.22
C ALA A 268 13.02 -62.31 -64.60
N MET A 269 13.61 -61.42 -65.41
CA MET A 269 14.22 -61.76 -66.69
C MET A 269 15.60 -62.42 -66.53
N SER A 270 16.43 -61.98 -65.57
CA SER A 270 17.74 -62.59 -65.32
C SER A 270 17.61 -64.00 -64.75
N LYS A 271 16.59 -64.27 -63.91
CA LYS A 271 16.27 -65.62 -63.44
C LYS A 271 15.92 -66.57 -64.59
N ARG A 272 15.21 -66.09 -65.61
CA ARG A 272 14.81 -66.89 -66.77
C ARG A 272 15.98 -67.23 -67.71
N GLY A 273 17.11 -66.54 -67.59
CA GLY A 273 18.33 -66.79 -68.38
C GLY A 273 19.32 -67.79 -67.75
N ALA A 274 19.12 -68.16 -66.48
CA ALA A 274 19.97 -69.10 -65.77
C ALA A 274 19.43 -70.56 -65.79
N ASP A 275 18.20 -70.78 -66.26
CA ASP A 275 17.55 -72.10 -66.31
C ASP A 275 17.86 -72.90 -67.61
N ASN A 276 18.87 -72.50 -68.40
CA ASN A 276 19.31 -73.18 -69.64
C ASN A 276 20.75 -73.72 -69.53
N GLU A 277 21.10 -74.37 -68.42
CA GLU A 277 22.23 -75.31 -68.39
C GLU A 277 21.70 -76.68 -68.82
N ALA A 278 22.23 -77.20 -69.94
CA ALA A 278 21.83 -78.48 -70.51
C ALA A 278 22.33 -79.65 -69.64
N ASP A 279 21.42 -80.54 -69.26
CA ASP A 279 21.73 -81.78 -68.56
C ASP A 279 22.68 -82.64 -69.39
N SER A 280 23.86 -82.96 -68.83
CA SER A 280 24.95 -83.63 -69.54
C SER A 280 24.70 -85.13 -69.79
N TYR A 281 23.69 -85.71 -69.14
CA TYR A 281 23.32 -87.12 -69.24
C TYR A 281 21.80 -87.29 -69.24
N GLU A 282 21.30 -88.22 -70.06
CA GLU A 282 19.88 -88.56 -70.15
C GLU A 282 19.65 -90.04 -69.75
N LEU A 283 18.44 -90.33 -69.25
CA LEU A 283 18.01 -91.67 -68.90
C LEU A 283 17.33 -92.32 -70.12
N ASP A 284 17.94 -93.35 -70.70
CA ASP A 284 17.43 -94.07 -71.86
C ASP A 284 16.84 -95.43 -71.44
N GLY A 285 15.68 -95.78 -72.02
CA GLY A 285 14.98 -97.04 -71.80
C GLY A 285 13.50 -96.86 -71.41
N PRO A 286 12.66 -97.88 -71.67
CA PRO A 286 11.24 -97.82 -71.36
C PRO A 286 10.99 -97.95 -69.85
N GLU A 287 10.29 -96.97 -69.26
CA GLU A 287 9.91 -96.93 -67.83
C GLU A 287 8.75 -97.90 -67.50
N ALA A 288 8.89 -99.18 -67.87
CA ALA A 288 7.94 -100.24 -67.61
C ALA A 288 8.55 -101.35 -66.76
N LEU A 289 7.80 -101.84 -65.77
CA LEU A 289 8.25 -102.89 -64.85
C LEU A 289 8.69 -104.15 -65.63
N GLY A 290 9.93 -104.59 -65.39
CA GLY A 290 10.57 -105.70 -66.12
C GLY A 290 11.55 -105.27 -67.22
N SER A 291 11.62 -103.98 -67.54
CA SER A 291 12.64 -103.38 -68.40
C SER A 291 13.84 -102.90 -67.59
N TYR A 292 14.92 -102.50 -68.25
CA TYR A 292 16.05 -101.82 -67.63
C TYR A 292 16.20 -100.40 -68.17
N LEU A 293 16.57 -99.47 -67.29
CA LEU A 293 16.91 -98.09 -67.62
C LEU A 293 18.44 -97.96 -67.58
N ARG A 294 19.00 -97.19 -68.51
CA ARG A 294 20.44 -96.90 -68.57
C ARG A 294 20.66 -95.40 -68.65
N ILE A 295 21.75 -94.92 -68.08
CA ILE A 295 22.18 -93.53 -68.24
C ILE A 295 23.06 -93.49 -69.49
N GLN A 296 22.80 -92.56 -70.40
CA GLN A 296 23.61 -92.37 -71.60
C GLN A 296 24.07 -90.91 -71.69
N PRO A 297 25.36 -90.65 -72.01
CA PRO A 297 25.84 -89.29 -72.27
C PRO A 297 25.13 -88.70 -73.49
N CYS A 298 24.75 -87.43 -73.38
CA CYS A 298 24.06 -86.69 -74.43
C CYS A 298 25.01 -86.31 -75.59
N SER A 299 26.33 -86.30 -75.37
CA SER A 299 27.33 -85.98 -76.39
C SER A 299 28.55 -86.90 -76.33
N GLY A 300 29.16 -87.18 -77.49
CA GLY A 300 30.29 -88.12 -77.64
C GLY A 300 31.63 -87.65 -77.06
N SER A 301 31.64 -86.53 -76.34
CA SER A 301 32.80 -85.95 -75.66
C SER A 301 32.71 -86.01 -74.13
N ASP A 302 31.63 -86.57 -73.58
CA ASP A 302 31.40 -86.65 -72.14
C ASP A 302 32.12 -87.87 -71.52
N PRO A 303 32.67 -87.76 -70.30
CA PRO A 303 33.53 -88.77 -69.71
C PRO A 303 32.82 -90.13 -69.58
N GLU A 304 33.57 -91.21 -69.83
CA GLU A 304 33.07 -92.59 -69.80
C GLU A 304 32.45 -92.89 -68.42
N LEU A 305 31.22 -93.45 -68.41
CA LEU A 305 30.40 -93.71 -67.20
C LEU A 305 31.12 -94.51 -66.10
N LEU A 306 32.24 -95.16 -66.44
CA LEU A 306 33.11 -95.90 -65.53
C LEU A 306 33.83 -94.99 -64.50
N GLU A 307 33.96 -93.69 -64.77
CA GLU A 307 34.53 -92.71 -63.85
C GLU A 307 33.46 -92.01 -62.97
N CYS A 308 32.16 -92.26 -63.23
CA CYS A 308 31.06 -91.61 -62.54
C CYS A 308 30.57 -92.43 -61.33
N LEU A 309 30.34 -91.75 -60.19
CA LEU A 309 29.63 -92.32 -59.05
C LEU A 309 28.12 -92.17 -59.27
N ILE A 310 27.45 -93.25 -59.67
CA ILE A 310 26.02 -93.27 -59.98
C ILE A 310 25.24 -93.89 -58.83
N GLN A 311 24.19 -93.20 -58.38
CA GLN A 311 23.27 -93.70 -57.35
C GLN A 311 21.82 -93.54 -57.79
N TRP A 312 21.08 -94.65 -57.76
CA TRP A 312 19.65 -94.65 -58.07
C TRP A 312 18.82 -94.39 -56.82
N TYR A 313 17.75 -93.62 -57.02
CA TYR A 313 16.75 -93.31 -56.01
C TYR A 313 15.36 -93.60 -56.54
N ARG A 314 14.47 -94.05 -55.67
CA ARG A 314 13.03 -94.10 -55.97
C ARG A 314 12.31 -92.93 -55.33
N LEU A 315 11.28 -92.45 -55.99
CA LEU A 315 10.39 -91.43 -55.43
C LEU A 315 9.31 -92.11 -54.59
N THR A 316 9.13 -91.63 -53.37
CA THR A 316 8.03 -92.06 -52.50
C THR A 316 6.73 -91.35 -52.87
N ALA A 317 5.61 -92.08 -52.84
CA ALA A 317 4.31 -91.60 -53.33
C ALA A 317 3.70 -90.45 -52.50
N GLU A 318 4.19 -90.20 -51.27
CA GLU A 318 3.54 -89.29 -50.31
C GLU A 318 4.29 -87.98 -50.02
N GLY A 319 5.35 -87.63 -50.76
CA GLY A 319 5.99 -86.32 -50.51
C GLY A 319 7.26 -85.97 -51.27
N GLY A 320 7.54 -86.58 -52.41
CA GLY A 320 8.69 -86.19 -53.26
C GLY A 320 10.06 -86.40 -52.63
N LYS A 321 10.14 -87.12 -51.50
CA LYS A 321 11.41 -87.51 -50.87
C LYS A 321 12.00 -88.68 -51.66
N LYS A 322 13.27 -88.53 -52.05
CA LYS A 322 14.06 -89.54 -52.77
C LYS A 322 14.59 -90.56 -51.77
N GLU A 323 14.18 -91.82 -51.90
CA GLU A 323 14.72 -92.94 -51.13
C GLU A 323 15.86 -93.62 -51.89
N LEU A 324 16.99 -93.82 -51.21
CA LEU A 324 18.18 -94.44 -51.79
C LEU A 324 17.94 -95.94 -52.00
N ILE A 325 18.19 -96.43 -53.22
CA ILE A 325 18.15 -97.86 -53.52
C ILE A 325 19.56 -98.41 -53.23
N SER A 326 19.76 -98.94 -52.02
CA SER A 326 21.02 -99.57 -51.63
C SER A 326 21.30 -100.77 -52.55
N ASP A 327 22.55 -100.90 -53.01
CA ASP A 327 23.09 -101.91 -53.95
C ASP A 327 22.80 -101.70 -55.45
N ALA A 328 22.09 -100.65 -55.85
CA ALA A 328 21.90 -100.26 -57.25
C ALA A 328 23.01 -99.32 -57.76
N GLU A 329 24.28 -99.70 -57.57
CA GLU A 329 25.47 -98.90 -57.94
C GLU A 329 26.31 -99.56 -59.06
N ARG A 330 25.84 -100.66 -59.67
CA ARG A 330 26.61 -101.40 -60.70
C ARG A 330 25.96 -101.38 -62.08
N LEU A 331 26.77 -101.01 -63.08
CA LEU A 331 26.48 -101.10 -64.52
C LEU A 331 26.49 -102.58 -64.95
N PHE A 332 25.42 -103.07 -65.57
CA PHE A 332 25.41 -104.38 -66.22
C PHE A 332 26.02 -104.28 -67.61
N SER A 333 27.19 -104.90 -67.81
CA SER A 333 27.89 -105.02 -69.09
C SER A 333 27.30 -106.15 -69.93
N ASN A 334 27.20 -105.90 -71.24
CA ASN A 334 27.40 -106.90 -72.29
C ASN A 334 28.36 -106.31 -73.33
#